data_AF-A0A932NBX5-F1
#
_entry.id   AF-A0A932NBX5-F1
#
_cell.length_a   1.000
_cell.length_b   1.000
_cell.length_c   1.000
_cell.angle_alpha   90.00
_cell.angle_beta   90.00
_cell.angle_gamma   90.00
#
_symmetry.space_group_name_H-M   'P 1'
#
loop_
_entity.id
_entity.type
_entity.pdbx_description
1 polymer ?
#
loop_
_entity_poly.entity_id
_entity_poly.type
_entity_poly.pdbx_seq_one_letter_code
_entity_poly.pdbx_strand_id
1 'polypeptide(L)'
;MNRREAEALGRRLAGLVESERIEAAYALLAPVLSRRTPFTVLDRIGETLGGGSLPAVNAFLDHVAAHKTLGGWPVIATALRGQLTRDLPGAFERCQRHVITADIWYGADILGERVPGPAL
;
A
#
# COMPACT_ATOMS: atom_id res chain seq x y z
N MET A 1 6.92 14.30 -8.48
CA MET A 1 6.42 13.08 -9.15
C MET A 1 5.03 13.35 -9.67
N ASN A 2 4.76 13.07 -10.94
CA ASN A 2 3.45 13.22 -11.56
C ASN A 2 2.69 11.87 -11.62
N ARG A 3 1.43 11.91 -12.07
CA ARG A 3 0.56 10.71 -12.13
C ARG A 3 1.15 9.57 -12.97
N ARG A 4 1.72 9.88 -14.14
CA ARG A 4 2.28 8.86 -15.05
C ARG A 4 3.52 8.19 -14.45
N GLU A 5 4.36 8.97 -13.77
CA GLU A 5 5.51 8.46 -13.04
C GLU A 5 5.10 7.55 -11.89
N ALA A 6 4.04 7.92 -11.15
CA ALA A 6 3.50 7.10 -10.07
C ALA A 6 2.97 5.74 -10.57
N GLU A 7 2.23 5.74 -11.68
CA GLU A 7 1.76 4.50 -12.31
C GLU A 7 2.90 3.65 -12.86
N ALA A 8 3.91 4.27 -13.47
CA ALA A 8 5.08 3.56 -13.98
C ALA A 8 5.89 2.93 -12.85
N LEU A 9 6.04 3.64 -11.72
CA LEU A 9 6.64 3.10 -10.51
C LEU A 9 5.81 1.94 -9.95
N GLY A 10 4.49 2.11 -9.81
CA GLY A 10 3.58 1.06 -9.36
C GLY A 10 3.68 -0.22 -10.19
N ARG A 11 3.74 -0.12 -11.51
CA ARG A 11 3.94 -1.28 -12.41
C ARG A 11 5.29 -1.96 -12.21
N ARG A 12 6.36 -1.18 -12.03
CA ARG A 12 7.70 -1.74 -11.76
C ARG A 12 7.74 -2.47 -10.42
N LEU A 13 7.13 -1.88 -9.39
CA LEU A 13 6.99 -2.50 -8.08
C LEU A 13 6.18 -3.80 -8.18
N ALA A 14 5.05 -3.79 -8.88
CA ALA A 14 4.23 -4.99 -9.09
C ALA A 14 5.06 -6.12 -9.72
N GLY A 15 5.83 -5.85 -10.77
CA GLY A 15 6.71 -6.86 -11.37
C GLY A 15 7.77 -7.43 -10.41
N LEU A 16 8.35 -6.61 -9.55
CA LEU A 16 9.29 -7.07 -8.52
C LEU A 16 8.61 -7.89 -7.43
N VAL A 17 7.42 -7.47 -7.01
CA VAL A 17 6.61 -8.15 -5.99
C VAL A 17 6.14 -9.52 -6.48
N GLU A 18 5.65 -9.62 -7.72
CA GLU A 18 5.28 -10.91 -8.34
C GLU A 18 6.47 -11.86 -8.48
N SER A 19 7.68 -11.32 -8.61
CA SER A 19 8.92 -12.11 -8.65
C SER A 19 9.49 -12.40 -7.26
N GLU A 20 8.73 -12.14 -6.20
CA GLU A 20 9.12 -12.30 -4.77
C GLU A 20 10.36 -11.49 -4.36
N ARG A 21 10.70 -10.43 -5.11
CA ARG A 21 11.85 -9.57 -4.83
C ARG A 21 11.47 -8.41 -3.91
N ILE A 22 10.97 -8.75 -2.72
CA ILE A 22 10.40 -7.80 -1.73
C ILE A 22 11.38 -6.69 -1.36
N GLU A 23 12.61 -7.03 -1.00
CA GLU A 23 13.64 -6.04 -0.63
C GLU A 23 13.97 -5.07 -1.79
N ALA A 24 14.03 -5.59 -3.01
CA ALA A 24 14.28 -4.76 -4.19
C ALA A 24 13.10 -3.83 -4.50
N ALA A 25 11.86 -4.33 -4.33
CA ALA A 25 10.67 -3.50 -4.45
C ALA A 25 10.67 -2.40 -3.39
N TYR A 26 11.02 -2.73 -2.14
CA TYR A 26 11.05 -1.74 -1.07
C TYR A 26 12.16 -0.71 -1.28
N ALA A 27 13.37 -1.12 -1.67
CA ALA A 27 14.46 -0.21 -1.99
C ALA A 27 14.07 0.79 -3.10
N LEU A 28 13.25 0.37 -4.06
CA LEU A 28 12.73 1.24 -5.10
C LEU A 28 11.64 2.21 -4.60
N LEU A 29 10.80 1.77 -3.65
CA LEU A 29 9.72 2.57 -3.07
C LEU A 29 10.21 3.55 -1.98
N ALA A 30 11.19 3.14 -1.17
CA ALA A 30 11.64 3.87 0.02
C ALA A 30 12.01 5.34 -0.22
N PRO A 31 12.68 5.73 -1.32
CA PRO A 31 12.96 7.15 -1.61
C PRO A 31 11.72 8.01 -1.83
N VAL A 32 10.59 7.39 -2.22
CA VAL A 32 9.30 8.07 -2.37
C VAL A 32 8.64 8.25 -1.01
N LEU A 33 8.74 7.25 -0.13
CA LEU A 33 8.13 7.28 1.21
C LEU A 33 8.85 8.24 2.17
N SER A 34 10.16 8.45 1.98
CA SER A 34 10.98 9.34 2.81
C SER A 34 10.84 10.83 2.46
N ARG A 35 10.20 11.15 1.33
CA ARG A 35 9.95 12.52 0.88
C ARG A 35 8.53 12.96 1.26
N ARG A 36 8.28 14.27 1.21
CA ARG A 36 6.91 14.84 1.25
C ARG A 36 6.18 14.59 -0.08
N THR A 37 6.01 13.32 -0.42
CA THR A 37 5.26 12.89 -1.60
C THR A 37 3.76 13.09 -1.32
N PRO A 38 3.01 13.77 -2.20
CA PRO A 38 1.57 13.94 -2.01
C PRO A 38 0.83 12.61 -1.89
N PHE A 39 -0.18 12.52 -1.04
CA PHE A 39 -0.92 11.27 -0.83
C PHE A 39 -1.60 10.78 -2.10
N THR A 40 -2.13 11.67 -2.93
CA THR A 40 -2.72 11.30 -4.24
C THR A 40 -1.75 10.56 -5.15
N VAL A 41 -0.46 10.82 -5.02
CA VAL A 41 0.60 10.14 -5.77
C VAL A 41 0.91 8.76 -5.17
N LEU A 42 0.91 8.65 -3.83
CA LEU A 42 1.09 7.39 -3.11
C LEU A 42 -0.10 6.45 -3.31
N ASP A 43 -1.31 6.98 -3.25
CA ASP A 43 -2.57 6.30 -3.54
C ASP A 43 -2.53 5.65 -4.93
N ARG A 44 -1.98 6.35 -5.93
CA ARG A 44 -1.84 5.84 -7.30
C ARG A 44 -0.88 4.64 -7.41
N ILE A 45 0.19 4.66 -6.62
CA ILE A 45 1.13 3.53 -6.54
C ILE A 45 0.42 2.32 -5.93
N GLY A 46 -0.28 2.51 -4.81
CA GLY A 46 -1.01 1.46 -4.12
C GLY A 46 -2.14 0.87 -4.98
N GLU A 47 -2.90 1.69 -5.70
CA GLU A 47 -3.91 1.23 -6.68
C GLU A 47 -3.31 0.27 -7.71
N THR A 48 -2.13 0.59 -8.24
CA THR A 48 -1.48 -0.25 -9.26
C THR A 48 -0.97 -1.56 -8.66
N LEU A 49 -0.46 -1.52 -7.42
CA LEU A 49 -0.01 -2.71 -6.69
C LEU A 49 -1.16 -3.63 -6.28
N GLY A 50 -2.29 -3.05 -5.86
CA GLY A 50 -3.45 -3.78 -5.35
C GLY A 50 -4.08 -4.76 -6.35
N GLY A 51 -3.76 -4.64 -7.65
CA GLY A 51 -4.19 -5.56 -8.70
C GLY A 51 -3.34 -6.83 -8.86
N GLY A 52 -2.16 -6.92 -8.23
CA GLY A 52 -1.28 -8.09 -8.30
C GLY A 52 -1.78 -9.31 -7.52
N SER A 53 -1.02 -10.40 -7.48
CA SER A 53 -1.28 -11.61 -6.68
C SER A 53 -1.47 -11.28 -5.19
N LEU A 54 -2.54 -11.77 -4.57
CA LEU A 54 -2.85 -11.49 -3.16
C LEU A 54 -1.69 -11.88 -2.23
N PRO A 55 -1.15 -13.11 -2.26
CA PRO A 55 -0.01 -13.48 -1.39
C PRO A 55 1.21 -12.57 -1.56
N ALA A 56 1.62 -12.31 -2.80
CA ALA A 56 2.81 -11.52 -3.09
C ALA A 56 2.64 -10.06 -2.65
N VAL A 57 1.52 -9.45 -3.01
CA VAL A 57 1.20 -8.06 -2.63
C VAL A 57 1.11 -7.95 -1.10
N ASN A 58 0.42 -8.88 -0.43
CA ASN A 58 0.27 -8.81 1.02
C ASN A 58 1.61 -8.95 1.75
N ALA A 59 2.51 -9.83 1.30
CA ALA A 59 3.86 -9.94 1.84
C ALA A 59 4.65 -8.62 1.69
N PHE A 60 4.50 -7.96 0.54
CA PHE A 60 5.10 -6.64 0.32
C PHE A 60 4.51 -5.55 1.23
N LEU A 61 3.18 -5.52 1.40
CA LEU A 61 2.52 -4.53 2.28
C LEU A 61 2.93 -4.71 3.75
N ASP A 62 3.06 -5.95 4.22
CA ASP A 62 3.57 -6.27 5.56
C ASP A 62 5.00 -5.73 5.74
N HIS A 63 5.85 -5.87 4.72
CA HIS A 63 7.21 -5.33 4.73
C HIS A 63 7.24 -3.77 4.71
N VAL A 64 6.35 -3.12 3.94
CA VAL A 64 6.21 -1.65 3.96
C VAL A 64 5.75 -1.18 5.35
N ALA A 65 4.79 -1.88 5.97
CA ALA A 65 4.25 -1.55 7.28
C ALA A 65 5.31 -1.63 8.39
N ALA A 66 6.24 -2.60 8.30
CA ALA A 66 7.33 -2.77 9.27
C ALA A 66 8.21 -1.52 9.43
N HIS A 67 8.30 -0.69 8.37
CA HIS A 67 9.10 0.54 8.37
C HIS A 67 8.35 1.76 8.94
N LYS A 68 7.05 1.63 9.22
CA LYS A 68 6.20 2.65 9.88
C LYS A 68 6.32 4.08 9.32
N THR A 69 6.56 4.20 8.01
CA THR A 69 6.67 5.52 7.37
C THR A 69 5.30 6.15 7.15
N LEU A 70 5.18 7.47 7.31
CA LEU A 70 3.94 8.21 7.01
C LEU A 70 3.42 7.91 5.58
N GLY A 71 4.34 7.87 4.60
CA GLY A 71 3.99 7.60 3.20
C GLY A 71 3.62 6.14 2.91
N GLY A 72 3.95 5.19 3.80
CA GLY A 72 3.62 3.78 3.63
C GLY A 72 2.12 3.51 3.78
N TRP A 73 1.46 4.21 4.70
CA TRP A 73 0.04 3.96 5.02
C TRP A 73 -0.92 4.22 3.84
N PRO A 74 -0.81 5.33 3.08
CA PRO A 74 -1.64 5.53 1.89
C PRO A 74 -1.44 4.45 0.82
N VAL A 75 -0.20 3.98 0.61
CA VAL A 75 0.11 2.89 -0.34
C VAL A 75 -0.55 1.59 0.11
N ILE A 76 -0.41 1.23 1.39
CA ILE A 76 -1.03 0.04 1.98
C ILE A 76 -2.55 0.12 1.85
N ALA A 77 -3.15 1.24 2.27
CA ALA A 77 -4.59 1.40 2.30
C ALA A 77 -5.23 1.31 0.91
N THR A 78 -4.64 1.96 -0.09
CA THR A 78 -5.17 1.91 -1.47
C THR A 78 -4.92 0.58 -2.17
N ALA A 79 -3.81 -0.11 -1.86
CA ALA A 79 -3.60 -1.48 -2.32
C ALA A 79 -4.66 -2.42 -1.73
N LEU A 80 -4.94 -2.35 -0.43
CA LEU A 80 -6.01 -3.12 0.22
C LEU A 80 -7.40 -2.78 -0.32
N ARG A 81 -7.68 -1.49 -0.56
CA ARG A 81 -8.93 -1.06 -1.22
C ARG A 81 -9.12 -1.75 -2.57
N GLY A 82 -8.05 -1.85 -3.36
CA GLY A 82 -8.06 -2.58 -4.65
C GLY A 82 -8.34 -4.08 -4.51
N GLN A 83 -8.19 -4.66 -3.31
CA GLN A 83 -8.47 -6.07 -3.04
C GLN A 83 -9.92 -6.33 -2.60
N LEU A 84 -10.70 -5.31 -2.24
CA LEU A 84 -12.04 -5.48 -1.65
C LEU A 84 -12.99 -6.31 -2.53
N THR A 85 -12.90 -6.19 -3.86
CA THR A 85 -13.77 -6.93 -4.79
C THR A 85 -13.45 -8.41 -4.92
N ARG A 86 -12.26 -8.83 -4.48
CA ARG A 86 -11.75 -10.21 -4.63
C ARG A 86 -11.45 -10.93 -3.32
N ASP A 87 -11.26 -10.17 -2.24
CA ASP A 87 -10.98 -10.68 -0.89
C ASP A 87 -11.43 -9.65 0.17
N LEU A 88 -12.76 -9.43 0.24
CA LEU A 88 -13.34 -8.48 1.20
C LEU A 88 -12.97 -8.80 2.66
N PRO A 89 -13.15 -10.04 3.17
CA PRO A 89 -12.84 -10.36 4.56
C PRO A 89 -11.35 -10.21 4.85
N GLY A 90 -10.49 -10.70 3.96
CA GLY A 90 -9.04 -10.62 4.15
C GLY A 90 -8.52 -9.18 4.06
N ALA A 91 -9.10 -8.34 3.19
CA ALA A 91 -8.74 -6.92 3.13
C ALA A 91 -9.08 -6.20 4.45
N PHE A 92 -10.23 -6.50 5.08
CA PHE A 92 -10.58 -5.95 6.38
C PHE A 92 -9.69 -6.44 7.52
N GLU A 93 -9.44 -7.75 7.59
CA GLU A 93 -8.55 -8.34 8.58
C GLU A 93 -7.14 -7.70 8.51
N ARG A 94 -6.60 -7.57 7.30
CA ARG A 94 -5.28 -6.93 7.09
C ARG A 94 -5.31 -5.46 7.43
N CYS A 95 -6.36 -4.73 7.05
CA CYS A 95 -6.54 -3.33 7.45
C CYS A 95 -6.49 -3.18 8.97
N GLN A 96 -7.27 -3.98 9.71
CA GLN A 96 -7.27 -3.98 11.17
C GLN A 96 -5.87 -4.25 11.74
N ARG A 97 -5.18 -5.28 11.24
CA ARG A 97 -3.82 -5.62 11.65
C ARG A 97 -2.83 -4.47 11.41
N HIS A 98 -2.94 -3.77 10.29
CA HIS A 98 -2.10 -2.60 10.02
C HIS A 98 -2.44 -1.40 10.89
N VAL A 99 -3.71 -1.17 11.24
CA VAL A 99 -4.10 -0.13 12.19
C VAL A 99 -3.44 -0.37 13.56
N ILE A 100 -3.49 -1.61 14.05
CA ILE A 100 -2.84 -2.01 15.30
C ILE A 100 -1.32 -1.85 15.18
N THR A 101 -0.73 -2.27 14.05
CA THR A 101 0.73 -2.22 13.82
C THR A 101 1.26 -0.80 13.71
N ALA A 102 0.48 0.10 13.10
CA ALA A 102 0.82 1.49 12.96
C ALA A 102 1.03 2.12 14.35
N ASP A 103 0.08 1.90 15.27
CA ASP A 103 0.12 2.42 16.65
C ASP A 103 0.26 3.95 16.71
N ILE A 104 -0.44 4.62 15.78
CA ILE A 104 -0.43 6.07 15.57
C ILE A 104 -1.78 6.51 15.00
N TRP A 105 -2.29 7.65 15.47
CA TRP A 105 -3.63 8.14 15.10
C TRP A 105 -3.80 8.33 13.58
N TYR A 106 -2.82 8.94 12.90
CA TYR A 106 -2.92 9.19 11.47
C TYR A 106 -2.82 7.91 10.63
N GLY A 107 -2.17 6.86 11.14
CA GLY A 107 -2.18 5.55 10.49
C GLY A 107 -3.58 4.93 10.51
N ALA A 108 -4.26 5.02 11.66
CA ALA A 108 -5.64 4.58 11.81
C ALA A 108 -6.59 5.37 10.90
N ASP A 109 -6.47 6.70 10.85
CA ASP A 109 -7.31 7.55 9.99
C ASP A 109 -7.12 7.23 8.52
N ILE A 110 -5.87 7.16 8.04
CA ILE A 110 -5.57 6.89 6.63
C ILE A 110 -6.13 5.54 6.18
N LEU A 111 -5.94 4.49 6.99
CA LEU A 111 -6.41 3.14 6.71
C LEU A 111 -7.94 3.06 6.78
N GLY A 112 -8.55 3.64 7.82
CA GLY A 112 -9.99 3.67 8.02
C GLY A 112 -10.74 4.44 6.93
N GLU A 113 -10.23 5.59 6.51
CA GLU A 113 -10.84 6.39 5.45
C GLU A 113 -10.82 5.66 4.09
N ARG A 114 -9.74 4.94 3.79
CA ARG A 114 -9.51 4.38 2.45
C ARG A 114 -10.00 2.95 2.28
N VAL A 115 -10.09 2.15 3.34
CA VAL A 115 -10.47 0.73 3.24
C VAL A 115 -11.94 0.51 3.63
N PRO A 116 -12.37 0.70 4.91
CA PRO A 116 -13.78 0.60 5.26
C PRO A 116 -14.62 1.79 4.84
N GLY A 117 -14.06 3.00 4.76
CA GLY A 117 -14.81 4.21 4.37
C GLY A 117 -15.64 4.07 3.10
N PRO A 118 -15.09 3.58 1.96
CA PRO A 118 -15.85 3.40 0.72
C PRO A 118 -16.84 2.22 0.74
N ALA A 119 -16.78 1.37 1.78
CA ALA A 119 -17.65 0.20 1.94
C ALA A 119 -18.84 0.46 2.89
N LEU A 120 -18.91 1.66 3.49
CA LEU A 120 -19.98 2.16 4.36
C LEU A 120 -20.78 3.25 3.63
#